data_AF-A0A5B8JH72-F1
#
_entry.id   AF-A0A5B8JH72-F1
#
_cell.length_a   1.000
_cell.length_b   1.000
_cell.length_c   1.000
_cell.angle_alpha   90.00
_cell.angle_beta   90.00
_cell.angle_gamma   90.00
#
_symmetry.space_group_name_H-M   'P 1'
#
loop_
_entity.id
_entity.type
_entity.pdbx_description
1 polymer ?
#
loop_
_entity_poly.entity_id
_entity_poly.type
_entity_poly.pdbx_seq_one_letter_code
_entity_poly.pdbx_strand_id
1 'polypeptide(L)'
;MRTMLDIAIDFVYKEEHESAFEFNEIFEVVEDELRGYWIQNLVNDDLPYVKLREKKIGELYRLLTVDGRFIRNNNGTWSPSNK
;
A
#
# COMPACT_ATOMS: atom_id res chain seq x y z
N MET A 1 8.02 8.55 -11.16
CA MET A 1 7.70 8.37 -9.72
C MET A 1 6.51 7.44 -9.66
N ARG A 2 6.62 6.33 -8.94
CA ARG A 2 5.56 5.34 -8.82
C ARG A 2 4.52 5.78 -7.80
N THR A 3 3.28 5.37 -7.99
CA THR A 3 2.20 5.60 -7.02
C THR A 3 2.15 4.48 -5.98
N MET A 4 1.45 4.71 -4.87
CA MET A 4 1.19 3.65 -3.87
C MET A 4 0.56 2.41 -4.49
N LEU A 5 -0.33 2.62 -5.47
CA LEU A 5 -1.02 1.53 -6.17
C LEU A 5 -0.07 0.75 -7.07
N ASP A 6 0.80 1.44 -7.83
CA ASP A 6 1.79 0.78 -8.69
C ASP A 6 2.71 -0.13 -7.87
N ILE A 7 3.15 0.34 -6.69
CA ILE A 7 4.04 -0.41 -5.79
C ILE A 7 3.30 -1.61 -5.18
N ALA A 8 2.06 -1.40 -4.73
CA ALA A 8 1.24 -2.48 -4.18
C ALA A 8 0.94 -3.57 -5.22
N ILE A 9 0.69 -3.19 -6.49
CA ILE A 9 0.49 -4.14 -7.59
C ILE A 9 1.74 -4.98 -7.78
N ASP A 10 2.90 -4.35 -7.98
CA ASP A 10 4.13 -5.08 -8.22
C ASP A 10 4.48 -6.02 -7.07
N PHE A 11 4.21 -5.62 -5.83
CA PHE A 11 4.43 -6.50 -4.67
C PHE A 11 3.50 -7.71 -4.69
N VAL A 12 2.19 -7.49 -4.88
CA VAL A 12 1.18 -8.56 -4.79
C VAL A 12 1.17 -9.49 -6.01
N TYR A 13 1.56 -8.98 -7.18
CA TYR A 13 1.59 -9.73 -8.45
C TYR A 13 2.95 -10.33 -8.80
N LYS A 14 3.98 -10.12 -7.98
CA LYS A 14 5.30 -10.69 -8.27
C LYS A 14 5.24 -12.23 -8.20
N GLU A 15 5.69 -12.87 -9.28
CA GLU A 15 5.46 -14.30 -9.57
C GLU A 15 5.97 -15.26 -8.49
N GLU A 16 6.93 -14.82 -7.67
CA GLU A 16 7.49 -15.61 -6.56
C GLU A 16 6.51 -15.78 -5.37
N HIS A 17 5.39 -15.05 -5.36
CA HIS A 17 4.45 -15.07 -4.24
C HIS A 17 3.21 -15.94 -4.53
N GLU A 18 3.18 -17.14 -3.98
CA GLU A 18 1.98 -18.00 -4.02
C GLU A 18 0.89 -17.54 -3.03
N SER A 19 1.23 -16.67 -2.06
CA SER A 19 0.41 -16.39 -0.88
C SER A 19 -0.42 -15.11 -0.96
N ALA A 20 -1.45 -15.04 -0.10
CA ALA A 20 -2.14 -13.80 0.24
C ALA A 20 -1.34 -13.00 1.27
N PHE A 21 -1.49 -11.68 1.26
CA PHE A 21 -0.70 -10.76 2.09
C PHE A 21 -1.56 -10.01 3.09
N GLU A 22 -1.04 -9.80 4.29
CA GLU A 22 -1.63 -8.84 5.23
C GLU A 22 -1.50 -7.42 4.68
N PHE A 23 -2.47 -6.57 5.01
CA PHE A 23 -2.43 -5.16 4.59
C PHE A 23 -1.13 -4.45 5.02
N ASN A 24 -0.64 -4.76 6.23
CA ASN A 24 0.57 -4.15 6.76
C ASN A 24 1.80 -4.52 5.93
N GLU A 25 1.89 -5.75 5.42
CA GLU A 25 3.02 -6.16 4.56
C GLU A 25 3.04 -5.34 3.26
N ILE A 26 1.87 -5.14 2.65
CA ILE A 26 1.74 -4.31 1.45
C ILE A 26 2.10 -2.85 1.77
N PHE A 27 1.59 -2.32 2.88
CA PHE A 27 1.83 -0.93 3.27
C PHE A 27 3.29 -0.68 3.63
N GLU A 28 3.98 -1.62 4.26
CA GLU A 28 5.40 -1.50 4.61
C GLU A 28 6.28 -1.34 3.36
N VAL A 29 6.00 -2.09 2.28
CA VAL A 29 6.71 -1.96 1.00
C VAL A 29 6.44 -0.60 0.35
N VAL A 30 5.17 -0.17 0.35
CA VAL A 30 4.79 1.16 -0.15
C VAL A 30 5.45 2.28 0.65
N GLU A 31 5.46 2.15 1.98
CA GLU A 31 6.07 3.12 2.88
C GLU A 31 7.58 3.17 2.68
N ASP A 32 8.28 2.04 2.54
CA ASP A 32 9.73 2.01 2.34
C ASP A 32 10.16 2.78 1.08
N GLU A 33 9.43 2.61 -0.02
CA GLU A 33 9.75 3.28 -1.29
C GLU A 33 9.38 4.78 -1.27
N LEU A 34 8.26 5.16 -0.65
CA LEU A 34 7.71 6.52 -0.73
C LEU A 34 8.01 7.41 0.49
N ARG A 35 8.46 6.85 1.62
CA ARG A 35 8.72 7.59 2.87
C ARG A 35 9.65 8.77 2.65
N GLY A 36 10.74 8.58 1.91
CA GLY A 36 11.70 9.66 1.62
C GLY A 36 11.02 10.85 0.93
N TYR A 37 10.22 10.57 -0.10
CA TYR A 37 9.46 11.58 -0.82
C TYR A 37 8.41 12.26 0.08
N TRP A 38 7.67 11.49 0.87
CA TRP A 38 6.66 12.01 1.79
C TRP A 38 7.25 12.94 2.84
N ILE A 39 8.37 12.54 3.47
CA ILE A 39 9.06 13.37 4.46
C ILE A 39 9.55 14.66 3.83
N GLN A 40 10.15 14.60 2.64
CA GLN A 40 10.72 15.79 2.01
C GLN A 40 9.67 16.77 1.49
N ASN A 41 8.51 16.28 1.03
CA ASN A 41 7.57 17.10 0.24
C ASN A 41 6.22 17.33 0.91
N LEU A 42 5.81 16.47 1.85
CA LEU A 42 4.45 16.49 2.41
C LEU A 42 4.44 16.73 3.92
N VAL A 43 5.51 16.39 4.64
CA VAL A 43 5.63 16.65 6.07
C VAL A 43 5.92 18.14 6.30
N ASN A 44 5.18 18.73 7.24
CA ASN A 44 5.36 20.10 7.71
C ASN A 44 4.81 20.20 9.16
N ASP A 45 4.87 21.39 9.75
CA ASP A 45 4.48 21.62 11.15
C ASP A 45 3.01 21.25 11.43
N ASP A 46 2.11 21.45 10.47
CA ASP A 46 0.69 21.11 10.60
C ASP A 46 0.40 19.62 10.34
N LEU A 47 1.29 18.95 9.58
CA LEU A 47 1.16 17.56 9.17
C LEU A 47 2.45 16.78 9.47
N PRO A 48 2.70 16.43 10.76
CA PRO A 48 3.82 15.58 11.13
C PRO A 48 3.70 14.19 10.48
N TYR A 49 4.84 13.53 10.29
CA TYR A 49 4.92 12.24 9.60
C TYR A 49 3.92 11.20 10.12
N VAL A 50 3.71 11.11 11.44
CA VAL A 50 2.76 10.15 12.03
C VAL A 50 1.33 10.37 11.51
N LYS A 51 0.87 11.62 11.41
CA LYS A 51 -0.46 11.96 10.87
C LYS A 51 -0.52 11.75 9.36
N LEU A 52 0.57 12.05 8.64
CA LEU A 52 0.65 11.76 7.22
C LEU A 52 0.57 10.25 6.96
N ARG A 53 1.31 9.44 7.71
CA ARG A 53 1.32 7.98 7.62
C ARG A 53 -0.07 7.40 7.85
N GLU A 54 -0.78 7.84 8.89
CA GLU A 54 -2.17 7.44 9.14
C GLU A 54 -3.09 7.73 7.95
N LYS A 55 -2.96 8.92 7.34
CA LYS A 55 -3.69 9.25 6.10
C LYS A 55 -3.33 8.31 4.96
N LYS A 56 -2.03 8.02 4.75
CA LYS A 56 -1.56 7.14 3.67
C LYS A 56 -2.03 5.69 3.84
N ILE A 57 -2.13 5.20 5.08
CA ILE A 57 -2.75 3.90 5.40
C ILE A 57 -4.20 3.87 4.91
N GLY A 58 -5.00 4.89 5.26
CA GLY A 58 -6.40 4.97 4.83
C GLY A 58 -6.55 5.11 3.32
N GLU A 59 -5.69 5.90 2.68
CA GLU A 59 -5.64 6.05 1.22
C GLU A 59 -5.33 4.71 0.53
N LEU A 60 -4.27 4.00 0.93
CA LEU A 60 -3.91 2.72 0.34
C LEU A 60 -5.02 1.68 0.57
N TYR A 61 -5.56 1.58 1.78
CA TYR A 61 -6.64 0.64 2.08
C TYR A 61 -7.85 0.86 1.16
N ARG A 62 -8.23 2.13 0.95
CA ARG A 62 -9.30 2.48 0.01
C ARG A 62 -8.95 2.09 -1.42
N LEU A 63 -7.72 2.37 -1.88
CA LEU A 63 -7.26 2.01 -3.23
C LEU A 63 -7.35 0.50 -3.47
N LEU A 64 -6.85 -0.32 -2.54
CA LEU A 64 -6.94 -1.78 -2.66
C LEU A 64 -8.40 -2.27 -2.67
N THR A 65 -9.28 -1.63 -1.89
CA THR A 65 -10.70 -2.02 -1.81
C THR A 65 -11.47 -1.76 -3.11
N VAL A 66 -11.15 -0.68 -3.82
CA VAL A 66 -11.91 -0.27 -5.02
C VAL A 66 -11.27 -0.75 -6.33
N ASP A 67 -9.99 -1.11 -6.30
CA ASP A 67 -9.28 -1.59 -7.48
C ASP A 67 -9.53 -3.09 -7.69
N GLY A 68 -10.17 -3.43 -8.80
CA GLY A 68 -10.59 -4.80 -9.11
C GLY A 68 -9.46 -5.82 -9.27
N ARG A 69 -8.19 -5.39 -9.25
CA ARG A 69 -7.02 -6.27 -9.26
C ARG A 69 -6.72 -6.88 -7.89
N PHE A 70 -7.36 -6.43 -6.82
CA PHE A 70 -7.17 -6.97 -5.48
C PHE A 70 -8.44 -7.63 -4.96
N ILE A 71 -8.28 -8.79 -4.33
CA ILE A 71 -9.34 -9.50 -3.64
C ILE A 71 -9.05 -9.44 -2.14
N ARG A 72 -10.00 -8.92 -1.36
CA ARG A 72 -9.94 -9.01 0.10
C ARG A 72 -10.51 -10.34 0.56
N ASN A 73 -9.66 -11.18 1.13
CA ASN A 73 -10.02 -12.51 1.62
C ASN A 73 -10.75 -12.43 2.97
N ASN A 74 -11.49 -13.50 3.31
CA ASN A 74 -12.27 -13.57 4.56
C ASN A 74 -11.41 -13.49 5.84
N ASN A 75 -10.13 -13.86 5.75
CA ASN A 75 -9.18 -13.78 6.87
C ASN A 75 -8.53 -12.39 7.02
N GLY A 76 -8.87 -11.41 6.18
CA GLY A 76 -8.32 -10.05 6.23
C GLY A 76 -7.14 -9.79 5.31
N THR A 77 -6.58 -10.84 4.68
CA THR A 77 -5.48 -10.73 3.70
C THR A 77 -5.97 -10.28 2.33
N TRP A 78 -5.03 -9.94 1.46
CA TRP A 78 -5.24 -9.47 0.09
C TRP A 78 -4.51 -10.38 -0.91
N SER A 79 -5.20 -10.69 -2.01
CA SER A 79 -4.67 -11.51 -3.10
C SER A 79 -4.83 -10.79 -4.45
N PRO A 80 -4.00 -11.11 -5.46
CA PRO A 80 -4.28 -10.70 -6.83
C PRO A 80 -5.58 -11.34 -7.34
N SER A 81 -6.38 -10.61 -8.12
CA SER A 81 -7.66 -11.09 -8.63
C SER A 81 -7.53 -12.12 -9.73
N ASN A 82 -6.52 -11.96 -10.58
CA ASN A 82 -6.16 -12.86 -11.65
C ASN A 82 -4.72 -13.30 -11.41
N LYS A 83 -4.52 -14.55 -10.97
CA LYS A 83 -3.23 -15.23 -11.15
C LYS A 83 -3.23 -15.92 -12.50
#